data_AF-A9BF17-F1
#
_entry.id   AF-A9BF17-F1
#
_cell.length_a   1.000
_cell.length_b   1.000
_cell.length_c   1.000
_cell.angle_alpha   90.00
_cell.angle_beta   90.00
_cell.angle_gamma   90.00
#
_symmetry.space_group_name_H-M   'P 1'
#
loop_
_entity.id
_entity.type
_entity.pdbx_description
1 polymer ?
#
loop_
_entity_poly.entity_id
_entity_poly.type
_entity_poly.pdbx_seq_one_letter_code
_entity_poly.pdbx_strand_id
1 'polypeptide(L)'
;MKNILLIILLSTLSIFSWALTLEEIENLSKNPATLELSWEYFLEYIIENPSDARITDTGSLISAKISLFNKYRNYNFANFIISEDLKNFCINLGVIGTNFSIPEDDTNKILFIFPEIVPILNNIFNTGNFEESYYKYLYKLEGLKEHLQVNSYETFIKTTISNSLSSPIYFDEDLERFIEVFVPANNYILFEKLISESKYLVDEDKYLGAYKLLTFLNKHNSINESIVTYSQLKNYFSLKQKLTSLNDQVFFVEKQELSSFISEVYKVGEDLKALTIEKNLLYNIFLPLLKALNSKLENIQEKVPVVDENFENLSFSFNEQINAEILKLQMHITRIENLPIVVESDKATLVEQPTDSQEASARRIFVYFLLSILGTFIVIFLYFELYPSYSKINFLCTLKLGRYAAHLAEKLILKNPEDYKAFLILAKSYEVAGKYNASINAYKTALKLKDKTKEGE
;
A
#
# COMPACT_ATOMS: atom_id res chain seq x y z
N MET A 1 -75.07 -30.28 -6.24
CA MET A 1 -74.82 -28.87 -6.64
C MET A 1 -74.40 -27.93 -5.51
N LYS A 2 -74.58 -28.25 -4.21
CA LYS A 2 -74.14 -27.36 -3.11
C LYS A 2 -72.62 -27.39 -2.81
N ASN A 3 -71.92 -28.49 -3.09
CA ASN A 3 -70.49 -28.62 -2.75
C ASN A 3 -69.54 -28.12 -3.84
N ILE A 4 -70.00 -27.98 -5.09
CA ILE A 4 -69.18 -27.43 -6.18
C ILE A 4 -69.13 -25.90 -6.08
N LEU A 5 -70.21 -25.26 -5.63
CA LEU A 5 -70.26 -23.81 -5.45
C LEU A 5 -69.39 -23.36 -4.26
N LEU A 6 -69.25 -24.19 -3.22
CA LEU A 6 -68.37 -23.91 -2.08
C LEU A 6 -66.88 -24.04 -2.45
N ILE A 7 -66.53 -24.99 -3.30
CA ILE A 7 -65.15 -25.15 -3.80
C ILE A 7 -64.78 -24.01 -4.76
N ILE A 8 -65.71 -23.56 -5.60
CA ILE A 8 -65.49 -22.39 -6.46
C ILE A 8 -65.37 -21.11 -5.62
N LEU A 9 -66.17 -20.95 -4.56
CA LEU A 9 -66.08 -19.81 -3.64
C LEU A 9 -64.78 -19.81 -2.82
N LEU A 10 -64.26 -21.00 -2.43
CA LEU A 10 -62.98 -21.14 -1.73
C LEU A 10 -61.76 -21.00 -2.67
N SER A 11 -61.89 -21.32 -3.96
CA SER A 11 -60.81 -21.08 -4.95
C SER A 11 -60.70 -19.63 -5.42
N THR A 12 -61.71 -18.80 -5.18
CA THR A 12 -61.66 -17.35 -5.42
C THR A 12 -61.19 -16.53 -4.22
N LEU A 13 -60.97 -17.17 -3.06
CA LEU A 13 -60.58 -16.52 -1.80
C LEU A 13 -59.06 -16.53 -1.53
N SER A 14 -58.25 -17.05 -2.45
CA SER A 14 -56.78 -17.14 -2.33
C SER A 14 -56.01 -16.36 -3.40
N ILE A 15 -56.67 -15.47 -4.15
CA ILE A 15 -56.01 -14.38 -4.88
C ILE A 15 -56.29 -13.08 -4.11
N PHE A 16 -55.91 -13.07 -2.83
CA PHE A 16 -55.47 -11.80 -2.27
C PHE A 16 -54.09 -11.58 -2.87
N SER A 17 -54.05 -10.91 -4.03
CA SER A 17 -52.86 -10.19 -4.46
C SER A 17 -52.52 -9.23 -3.33
N TRP A 18 -51.62 -9.64 -2.44
CA TRP A 18 -51.01 -8.71 -1.49
C TRP A 18 -50.19 -7.77 -2.37
N ALA A 19 -50.83 -6.67 -2.79
CA ALA A 19 -50.14 -5.57 -3.44
C ALA A 19 -49.09 -5.09 -2.45
N LEU A 20 -47.82 -5.26 -2.83
CA LEU A 20 -46.71 -4.80 -2.01
C LEU A 20 -46.82 -3.30 -1.82
N THR A 21 -46.59 -2.83 -0.60
CA THR A 21 -46.49 -1.40 -0.31
C THR A 21 -45.19 -0.83 -0.89
N LEU A 22 -45.14 0.49 -1.14
CA LEU A 22 -43.88 1.14 -1.57
C LEU A 22 -42.71 0.88 -0.62
N GLU A 23 -42.96 0.75 0.68
CA GLU A 23 -41.91 0.45 1.67
C GLU A 23 -41.36 -0.97 1.50
N GLU A 24 -42.22 -1.96 1.24
CA GLU A 24 -41.79 -3.33 0.93
C GLU A 24 -41.03 -3.39 -0.39
N ILE A 25 -41.48 -2.66 -1.41
CA ILE A 25 -40.80 -2.54 -2.70
C ILE A 25 -39.42 -1.88 -2.53
N GLU A 26 -39.34 -0.80 -1.75
CA GLU A 26 -38.07 -0.15 -1.42
C GLU A 26 -37.14 -1.12 -0.69
N ASN A 27 -37.64 -1.89 0.29
CA ASN A 27 -36.85 -2.88 1.01
C ASN A 27 -36.33 -3.99 0.09
N LEU A 28 -37.11 -4.43 -0.90
CA LEU A 28 -36.64 -5.36 -1.94
C LEU A 28 -35.50 -4.75 -2.77
N SER A 29 -35.50 -3.44 -2.98
CA SER A 29 -34.42 -2.75 -3.70
C SER A 29 -33.09 -2.73 -2.92
N LYS A 30 -33.07 -3.10 -1.63
CA LYS A 30 -31.87 -3.11 -0.79
C LYS A 30 -31.03 -4.39 -0.92
N ASN A 31 -31.41 -5.30 -1.82
CA ASN A 31 -30.68 -6.53 -2.08
C ASN A 31 -30.40 -6.70 -3.58
N PRO A 32 -29.14 -6.90 -4.01
CA PRO A 32 -28.78 -7.09 -5.41
C PRO A 32 -29.55 -8.20 -6.13
N ALA A 33 -29.95 -9.26 -5.43
CA ALA A 33 -30.68 -10.39 -6.01
C ALA A 33 -32.16 -10.06 -6.33
N THR A 34 -32.74 -9.07 -5.65
CA THR A 34 -34.14 -8.65 -5.79
C THR A 34 -34.29 -7.24 -6.36
N LEU A 35 -33.18 -6.60 -6.75
CA LEU A 35 -33.18 -5.23 -7.25
C LEU A 35 -34.03 -5.07 -8.52
N GLU A 36 -33.84 -5.91 -9.54
CA GLU A 36 -34.66 -5.86 -10.76
C GLU A 36 -36.14 -6.19 -10.49
N LEU A 37 -36.40 -7.13 -9.57
CA LEU A 37 -37.76 -7.49 -9.15
C LEU A 37 -38.47 -6.33 -8.44
N SER A 38 -37.73 -5.53 -7.67
CA SER A 38 -38.28 -4.32 -7.03
C SER A 38 -38.78 -3.29 -8.07
N TRP A 39 -38.14 -3.22 -9.23
CA TRP A 39 -38.60 -2.36 -10.33
C TRP A 39 -39.88 -2.87 -10.98
N GLU A 40 -39.98 -4.19 -11.21
CA GLU A 40 -41.20 -4.80 -11.74
C GLU A 40 -42.40 -4.54 -10.83
N TYR A 41 -42.26 -4.78 -9.52
CA TYR A 41 -43.32 -4.48 -8.56
C TYR A 41 -43.62 -2.99 -8.40
N PHE A 42 -42.62 -2.13 -8.56
CA PHE A 42 -42.82 -0.68 -8.57
C PHE A 42 -43.70 -0.24 -9.76
N LEU A 43 -43.48 -0.79 -10.96
CA LEU A 43 -44.30 -0.49 -12.14
C LEU A 43 -45.75 -0.97 -11.96
N GLU A 44 -45.96 -2.14 -11.35
CA GLU A 44 -47.30 -2.63 -11.00
C GLU A 44 -47.99 -1.70 -9.99
N TYR A 45 -47.26 -1.28 -8.94
CA TYR A 45 -47.79 -0.35 -7.93
C TYR A 45 -48.26 0.97 -8.52
N ILE A 46 -47.54 1.55 -9.50
CA ILE A 46 -47.93 2.81 -10.16
C ILE A 46 -49.28 2.68 -10.85
N ILE A 47 -49.54 1.54 -11.52
CA ILE A 47 -50.80 1.31 -12.23
C ILE A 47 -51.97 1.26 -11.25
N GLU A 48 -51.78 0.64 -10.09
CA GLU A 48 -52.79 0.49 -9.06
C GLU A 48 -53.00 1.76 -8.23
N ASN A 49 -51.95 2.56 -8.02
CA ASN A 49 -51.93 3.71 -7.10
C ASN A 49 -51.38 5.01 -7.73
N PRO A 50 -51.87 5.48 -8.90
CA PRO A 50 -51.22 6.53 -9.69
C PRO A 50 -51.16 7.92 -9.03
N SER A 51 -51.85 8.12 -7.90
CA SER A 51 -51.89 9.39 -7.16
C SER A 51 -51.03 9.40 -5.88
N ASP A 52 -50.30 8.32 -5.56
CA ASP A 52 -49.40 8.29 -4.41
C ASP A 52 -48.21 9.24 -4.64
N ALA A 53 -48.09 10.26 -3.79
CA ALA A 53 -47.06 11.29 -3.91
C ALA A 53 -45.63 10.76 -3.77
N ARG A 54 -45.44 9.59 -3.15
CA ARG A 54 -44.12 8.97 -2.92
C ARG A 54 -43.58 8.22 -4.14
N ILE A 55 -44.40 8.02 -5.18
CA ILE A 55 -44.01 7.30 -6.40
C ILE A 55 -42.76 7.92 -7.03
N THR A 56 -42.70 9.25 -7.12
CA THR A 56 -41.57 9.95 -7.75
C THR A 56 -40.26 9.66 -7.02
N ASP A 57 -40.25 9.78 -5.69
CA ASP A 57 -39.04 9.61 -4.89
C ASP A 57 -38.60 8.14 -4.86
N THR A 58 -39.55 7.22 -4.66
CA THR A 58 -39.29 5.78 -4.62
C THR A 58 -38.79 5.27 -5.98
N GLY A 59 -39.42 5.71 -7.07
CA GLY A 59 -39.01 5.35 -8.43
C GLY A 59 -37.62 5.91 -8.78
N SER A 60 -37.34 7.15 -8.36
CA SER A 60 -36.03 7.77 -8.53
C SER A 60 -34.94 7.01 -7.77
N LEU A 61 -35.24 6.56 -6.54
CA LEU A 61 -34.34 5.77 -5.71
C LEU A 61 -33.99 4.42 -6.36
N ILE A 62 -35.01 3.65 -6.74
CA ILE A 62 -34.82 2.32 -7.34
C ILE A 62 -34.09 2.44 -8.69
N SER A 63 -34.47 3.43 -9.50
CA SER A 63 -33.82 3.70 -10.79
C SER A 63 -32.34 4.09 -10.62
N ALA A 64 -32.03 4.97 -9.64
CA ALA A 64 -30.66 5.35 -9.32
C ALA A 64 -29.82 4.14 -8.90
N LYS A 65 -30.36 3.28 -8.02
CA LYS A 65 -29.72 2.04 -7.59
C LYS A 65 -29.44 1.09 -8.76
N ILE A 66 -30.43 0.83 -9.63
CA ILE A 66 -30.25 -0.02 -10.82
C ILE A 66 -29.17 0.54 -11.74
N SER A 67 -29.21 1.85 -12.02
CA SER A 67 -28.24 2.53 -12.86
C SER A 67 -26.81 2.38 -12.32
N LEU A 68 -26.60 2.69 -11.04
CA LEU A 68 -25.30 2.60 -10.38
C LEU A 68 -24.81 1.16 -10.29
N PHE A 69 -25.68 0.21 -9.91
CA PHE A 69 -25.31 -1.20 -9.80
C PHE A 69 -24.92 -1.80 -11.14
N ASN A 70 -25.64 -1.48 -12.22
CA ASN A 70 -25.31 -1.97 -13.55
C ASN A 70 -23.99 -1.39 -14.06
N LYS A 71 -23.70 -0.11 -13.79
CA LYS A 71 -22.45 0.54 -14.18
C LYS A 71 -21.24 0.05 -13.37
N TYR A 72 -21.41 -0.16 -12.06
CA TYR A 72 -20.32 -0.47 -11.14
C TYR A 72 -20.34 -1.91 -10.62
N ARG A 73 -21.05 -2.85 -11.27
CA ARG A 73 -21.25 -4.23 -10.80
C ARG A 73 -19.96 -4.99 -10.42
N ASN A 74 -18.85 -4.64 -11.06
CA ASN A 74 -17.54 -5.27 -10.81
C ASN A 74 -16.78 -4.67 -9.62
N TYR A 75 -17.29 -3.59 -9.01
CA TYR A 75 -16.72 -2.96 -7.84
C TYR A 75 -17.47 -3.41 -6.58
N ASN A 76 -16.74 -3.78 -5.53
CA ASN A 76 -17.33 -4.22 -4.27
C ASN A 76 -18.24 -3.16 -3.63
N PHE A 77 -17.96 -1.87 -3.83
CA PHE A 77 -18.79 -0.79 -3.29
C PHE A 77 -20.21 -0.78 -3.85
N ALA A 78 -20.46 -1.34 -5.04
CA ALA A 78 -21.77 -1.30 -5.67
C ALA A 78 -22.83 -2.03 -4.83
N ASN A 79 -22.47 -3.14 -4.18
CA ASN A 79 -23.37 -3.84 -3.26
C ASN A 79 -23.75 -2.98 -2.06
N PHE A 80 -22.82 -2.15 -1.58
CA PHE A 80 -23.03 -1.27 -0.43
C PHE A 80 -23.85 -0.02 -0.79
N ILE A 81 -23.83 0.42 -2.05
CA ILE A 81 -24.81 1.39 -2.57
C ILE A 81 -26.22 0.78 -2.51
N ILE A 82 -26.36 -0.47 -2.97
CA ILE A 82 -27.66 -1.16 -3.00
C ILE A 82 -28.21 -1.37 -1.59
N SER A 83 -27.39 -1.87 -0.68
CA SER A 83 -27.78 -2.10 0.72
C SER A 83 -27.85 -0.83 1.56
N GLU A 84 -27.62 0.36 0.99
CA GLU A 84 -27.59 1.64 1.69
C GLU A 84 -26.62 1.64 2.90
N ASP A 85 -25.46 1.01 2.75
CA ASP A 85 -24.42 0.96 3.78
C ASP A 85 -23.30 1.95 3.47
N LEU A 86 -23.46 3.19 3.95
CA LEU A 86 -22.51 4.28 3.72
C LEU A 86 -21.10 3.93 4.22
N LYS A 87 -20.99 3.29 5.39
CA LYS A 87 -19.71 2.95 5.99
C LYS A 87 -18.93 2.00 5.08
N ASN A 88 -19.54 0.88 4.69
CA ASN A 88 -18.87 -0.09 3.84
C ASN A 88 -18.70 0.43 2.41
N PHE A 89 -19.59 1.30 1.92
CA PHE A 89 -19.38 2.03 0.68
C PHE A 89 -18.06 2.84 0.72
N CYS A 90 -17.88 3.70 1.72
CA CYS A 90 -16.67 4.51 1.89
C CYS A 90 -15.41 3.64 2.06
N ILE A 91 -15.45 2.60 2.90
CA ILE A 91 -14.31 1.69 3.09
C ILE A 91 -13.90 1.03 1.75
N ASN A 92 -14.88 0.61 0.94
CA ASN A 92 -14.59 -0.04 -0.34
C ASN A 92 -14.13 0.95 -1.42
N LEU A 93 -14.49 2.23 -1.32
CA LEU A 93 -13.85 3.27 -2.14
C LEU A 93 -12.34 3.39 -1.83
N GLY A 94 -11.95 3.23 -0.57
CA GLY A 94 -10.55 3.28 -0.12
C GLY A 94 -9.67 2.12 -0.60
N VAL A 95 -10.26 0.99 -1.00
CA VAL A 95 -9.52 -0.14 -1.59
C VAL A 95 -9.14 0.13 -3.05
N ILE A 96 -9.79 1.11 -3.69
CA ILE A 96 -9.56 1.45 -5.09
C ILE A 96 -8.42 2.47 -5.19
N GLY A 97 -7.59 2.35 -6.22
CA GLY A 97 -6.46 3.27 -6.44
C GLY A 97 -6.85 4.75 -6.49
N THR A 98 -5.89 5.62 -6.16
CA THR A 98 -6.13 7.05 -5.90
C THR A 98 -6.62 7.83 -7.12
N ASN A 99 -6.35 7.33 -8.33
CA ASN A 99 -6.76 7.93 -9.61
C ASN A 99 -8.19 7.60 -10.04
N PHE A 100 -8.91 6.75 -9.31
CA PHE A 100 -10.31 6.44 -9.63
C PHE A 100 -11.23 7.58 -9.20
N SER A 101 -12.20 7.93 -10.05
CA SER A 101 -13.28 8.85 -9.72
C SER A 101 -14.63 8.32 -10.19
N ILE A 102 -15.68 8.77 -9.51
CA ILE A 102 -17.08 8.59 -9.89
C ILE A 102 -17.56 9.92 -10.50
N PRO A 103 -18.07 9.92 -11.75
CA PRO A 103 -18.51 11.14 -12.41
C PRO A 103 -19.66 11.85 -11.69
N GLU A 104 -19.77 13.15 -11.88
CA GLU A 104 -20.76 14.03 -11.24
C GLU A 104 -22.22 13.53 -11.35
N ASP A 105 -22.64 13.07 -12.52
CA ASP A 105 -23.98 12.50 -12.73
C ASP A 105 -24.28 11.31 -11.81
N ASP A 106 -23.26 10.53 -11.46
CA ASP A 106 -23.40 9.39 -10.56
C ASP A 106 -23.21 9.80 -9.11
N THR A 107 -22.36 10.78 -8.82
CA THR A 107 -22.29 11.43 -7.51
C THR A 107 -23.65 11.94 -7.07
N ASN A 108 -24.40 12.62 -7.95
CA ASN A 108 -25.75 13.11 -7.64
C ASN A 108 -26.71 11.97 -7.26
N LYS A 109 -26.63 10.83 -7.95
CA LYS A 109 -27.41 9.63 -7.61
C LYS A 109 -26.98 9.04 -6.27
N ILE A 110 -25.68 9.02 -5.98
CA ILE A 110 -25.12 8.55 -4.71
C ILE A 110 -25.56 9.46 -3.57
N LEU A 111 -25.56 10.79 -3.75
CA LEU A 111 -26.04 11.75 -2.76
C LEU A 111 -27.54 11.66 -2.52
N PHE A 112 -28.31 11.27 -3.54
CA PHE A 112 -29.72 10.97 -3.37
C PHE A 112 -29.94 9.73 -2.50
N ILE A 113 -29.09 8.70 -2.64
CA ILE A 113 -29.14 7.47 -1.82
C ILE A 113 -28.58 7.72 -0.41
N PHE A 114 -27.53 8.53 -0.29
CA PHE A 114 -26.83 8.84 0.96
C PHE A 114 -26.87 10.35 1.25
N PRO A 115 -28.03 10.90 1.59
CA PRO A 115 -28.18 12.33 1.85
C PRO A 115 -27.33 12.83 3.03
N GLU A 116 -26.90 11.92 3.93
CA GLU A 116 -26.06 12.23 5.08
C GLU A 116 -24.60 12.57 4.74
N ILE A 117 -24.12 12.28 3.53
CA ILE A 117 -22.72 12.58 3.11
C ILE A 117 -22.40 14.08 3.27
N VAL A 118 -23.29 14.95 2.80
CA VAL A 118 -23.09 16.41 2.84
C VAL A 118 -22.99 16.94 4.28
N PRO A 119 -23.94 16.67 5.20
CA PRO A 119 -23.80 17.11 6.58
C PRO A 119 -22.59 16.52 7.30
N ILE A 120 -22.19 15.27 7.01
CA ILE A 120 -20.96 14.67 7.56
C ILE A 120 -19.73 15.48 7.13
N LEU A 121 -19.59 15.78 5.82
CA LEU A 121 -18.45 16.55 5.31
C LEU A 121 -18.43 17.98 5.87
N ASN A 122 -19.59 18.65 5.92
CA ASN A 122 -19.69 19.98 6.54
C ASN A 122 -19.25 19.93 8.02
N ASN A 123 -19.63 18.90 8.78
CA ASN A 123 -19.18 18.72 10.16
C ASN A 123 -17.65 18.53 10.24
N ILE A 124 -17.06 17.71 9.37
CA ILE A 124 -15.60 17.51 9.28
C ILE A 124 -14.89 18.84 9.02
N PHE A 125 -15.37 19.68 8.10
CA PHE A 125 -14.71 20.96 7.82
C PHE A 125 -14.88 21.97 8.97
N ASN A 126 -16.04 21.99 9.63
CA ASN A 126 -16.31 22.92 10.73
C ASN A 126 -15.55 22.55 12.02
N THR A 127 -15.41 21.26 12.32
CA THR A 127 -14.80 20.77 13.57
C THR A 127 -13.35 20.32 13.39
N GLY A 128 -12.93 19.99 12.18
CA GLY A 128 -11.66 19.33 11.88
C GLY A 128 -11.60 17.86 12.30
N ASN A 129 -12.67 17.32 12.87
CA ASN A 129 -12.69 15.95 13.37
C ASN A 129 -13.17 14.97 12.30
N PHE A 130 -12.31 14.00 11.97
CA PHE A 130 -12.74 12.79 11.27
C PHE A 130 -13.21 11.78 12.32
N GLU A 131 -14.51 11.78 12.64
CA GLU A 131 -15.12 10.75 13.51
C GLU A 131 -14.72 9.35 13.04
N GLU A 132 -14.68 9.17 11.72
CA GLU A 132 -14.26 7.95 11.07
C GLU A 132 -13.34 8.28 9.88
N SER A 133 -12.19 7.62 9.80
CA SER A 133 -11.15 7.96 8.81
C SER A 133 -11.53 7.63 7.37
N TYR A 134 -12.51 6.75 7.15
CA TYR A 134 -12.94 6.34 5.81
C TYR A 134 -13.70 7.42 5.04
N TYR A 135 -14.19 8.49 5.69
CA TYR A 135 -14.86 9.58 4.98
C TYR A 135 -13.93 10.35 4.05
N LYS A 136 -12.61 10.28 4.25
CA LYS A 136 -11.65 10.90 3.33
C LYS A 136 -11.77 10.35 1.91
N TYR A 137 -12.23 9.10 1.72
CA TYR A 137 -12.35 8.50 0.39
C TYR A 137 -13.47 9.12 -0.48
N LEU A 138 -14.32 9.96 0.11
CA LEU A 138 -15.36 10.70 -0.61
C LEU A 138 -14.81 11.72 -1.61
N TYR A 139 -13.49 12.03 -1.58
CA TYR A 139 -12.85 12.86 -2.60
C TYR A 139 -13.00 12.28 -4.02
N LYS A 140 -13.25 10.96 -4.13
CA LYS A 140 -13.45 10.25 -5.39
C LYS A 140 -14.80 10.57 -6.06
N LEU A 141 -15.71 11.26 -5.37
CA LEU A 141 -17.00 11.68 -5.92
C LEU A 141 -16.85 13.06 -6.58
N GLU A 142 -16.84 13.09 -7.92
CA GLU A 142 -16.76 14.35 -8.66
C GLU A 142 -17.98 15.22 -8.42
N GLY A 143 -17.81 16.55 -8.41
CA GLY A 143 -18.88 17.51 -8.14
C GLY A 143 -19.29 17.65 -6.67
N LEU A 144 -18.91 16.72 -5.79
CA LEU A 144 -19.35 16.72 -4.38
C LEU A 144 -19.06 18.04 -3.64
N LYS A 145 -17.94 18.69 -3.94
CA LYS A 145 -17.55 19.98 -3.35
C LYS A 145 -18.61 21.08 -3.54
N GLU A 146 -19.42 21.00 -4.60
CA GLU A 146 -20.41 22.03 -4.97
C GLU A 146 -21.66 21.98 -4.08
N HIS A 147 -21.86 20.86 -3.38
CA HIS A 147 -22.95 20.68 -2.41
C HIS A 147 -22.57 21.11 -0.99
N LEU A 148 -21.30 21.46 -0.75
CA LEU A 148 -20.81 21.80 0.58
C LEU A 148 -21.00 23.27 0.91
N GLN A 149 -21.26 23.57 2.18
CA GLN A 149 -21.44 24.92 2.70
C GLN A 149 -20.38 25.18 3.78
N VAL A 150 -19.15 25.39 3.34
CA VAL A 150 -18.00 25.63 4.23
C VAL A 150 -17.64 27.11 4.24
N ASN A 151 -17.88 27.76 5.37
CA ASN A 151 -17.58 29.18 5.55
C ASN A 151 -16.10 29.46 5.80
N SER A 152 -15.39 28.51 6.43
CA SER A 152 -13.97 28.60 6.75
C SER A 152 -13.35 27.22 6.86
N TYR A 153 -12.11 27.09 6.37
CA TYR A 153 -11.30 25.87 6.48
C TYR A 153 -10.31 25.91 7.66
N GLU A 154 -10.30 26.99 8.45
CA GLU A 154 -9.26 27.21 9.46
C GLU A 154 -9.20 26.11 10.52
N THR A 155 -10.35 25.71 11.09
CA THR A 155 -10.42 24.65 12.10
C THR A 155 -9.95 23.31 11.54
N PHE A 156 -10.39 22.96 10.34
CA PHE A 156 -9.97 21.76 9.63
C PHE A 156 -8.47 21.73 9.38
N ILE A 157 -7.90 22.84 8.89
CA ILE A 157 -6.47 22.95 8.59
C ILE A 157 -5.65 22.84 9.87
N LYS A 158 -6.02 23.57 10.94
CA LYS A 158 -5.34 23.48 12.25
C LYS A 158 -5.33 22.06 12.79
N THR A 159 -6.47 21.39 12.76
CA THR A 159 -6.61 20.02 13.26
C THR A 159 -5.81 19.04 12.40
N THR A 160 -5.86 19.20 11.08
CA THR A 160 -5.07 18.41 10.13
C THR A 160 -3.57 18.53 10.42
N ILE A 161 -3.06 19.75 10.61
CA ILE A 161 -1.65 19.98 10.94
C ILE A 161 -1.30 19.33 12.27
N SER A 162 -2.10 19.55 13.31
CA SER A 162 -1.84 19.00 14.64
C SER A 162 -1.82 17.46 14.64
N ASN A 163 -2.78 16.83 13.97
CA ASN A 163 -2.84 15.37 13.84
C ASN A 163 -1.69 14.82 13.01
N SER A 164 -1.31 15.50 11.92
CA SER A 164 -0.20 15.10 11.05
C SER A 164 1.16 15.17 11.75
N LEU A 165 1.37 16.19 12.59
CA LEU A 165 2.59 16.35 13.38
C LEU A 165 2.67 15.33 14.51
N SER A 166 1.54 14.99 15.12
CA SER A 166 1.46 13.99 16.20
C SER A 166 1.54 12.56 15.68
N SER A 167 0.98 12.30 14.50
CA SER A 167 0.97 11.00 13.84
C SER A 167 1.19 11.17 12.33
N PRO A 168 2.41 10.93 11.83
CA PRO A 168 2.72 11.10 10.41
C PRO A 168 1.92 10.19 9.47
N ILE A 169 1.29 9.13 9.99
CA ILE A 169 0.43 8.21 9.23
C ILE A 169 -0.91 8.90 8.88
N TYR A 170 -1.34 9.89 9.65
CA TYR A 170 -2.56 10.64 9.40
C TYR A 170 -2.55 11.35 8.04
N PHE A 171 -1.40 11.95 7.67
CA PHE A 171 -1.20 12.59 6.38
C PHE A 171 -0.68 11.59 5.35
N ASP A 172 -1.61 10.80 4.79
CA ASP A 172 -1.37 9.89 3.68
C ASP A 172 -1.85 10.47 2.34
N GLU A 173 -1.63 9.71 1.26
CA GLU A 173 -1.98 10.13 -0.10
C GLU A 173 -3.49 10.40 -0.25
N ASP A 174 -4.35 9.63 0.40
CA ASP A 174 -5.80 9.83 0.34
C ASP A 174 -6.23 11.11 1.07
N LEU A 175 -5.63 11.44 2.22
CA LEU A 175 -5.90 12.72 2.87
C LEU A 175 -5.37 13.89 2.04
N GLU A 176 -4.21 13.74 1.38
CA GLU A 176 -3.71 14.73 0.44
C GLU A 176 -4.73 14.98 -0.69
N ARG A 177 -5.26 13.92 -1.31
CA ARG A 177 -6.29 14.05 -2.35
C ARG A 177 -7.59 14.65 -1.83
N PHE A 178 -8.00 14.29 -0.63
CA PHE A 178 -9.16 14.90 0.02
C PHE A 178 -9.00 16.42 0.17
N ILE A 179 -7.83 16.87 0.62
CA ILE A 179 -7.53 18.30 0.73
C ILE A 179 -7.51 18.95 -0.67
N GLU A 180 -6.87 18.32 -1.66
CA GLU A 180 -6.80 18.85 -3.03
C GLU A 180 -8.18 19.04 -3.67
N VAL A 181 -9.14 18.16 -3.37
CA VAL A 181 -10.49 18.21 -3.95
C VAL A 181 -11.38 19.24 -3.24
N PHE A 182 -11.34 19.28 -1.90
CA PHE A 182 -12.30 20.04 -1.12
C PHE A 182 -11.79 21.38 -0.60
N VAL A 183 -10.48 21.53 -0.36
CA VAL A 183 -9.92 22.77 0.19
C VAL A 183 -9.45 23.67 -0.96
N PRO A 184 -10.01 24.87 -1.14
CA PRO A 184 -9.58 25.78 -2.19
C PRO A 184 -8.10 26.17 -2.01
N ALA A 185 -7.33 26.18 -3.11
CA ALA A 185 -5.88 26.36 -3.09
C ALA A 185 -5.41 27.68 -2.43
N ASN A 186 -6.23 28.74 -2.43
CA ASN A 186 -5.93 29.98 -1.72
C ASN A 186 -5.85 29.81 -0.20
N ASN A 187 -6.35 28.71 0.37
CA ASN A 187 -6.20 28.37 1.78
C ASN A 187 -4.89 27.64 2.09
N TYR A 188 -4.08 27.25 1.10
CA TYR A 188 -2.78 26.62 1.37
C TYR A 188 -1.79 27.57 2.07
N ILE A 189 -1.96 28.88 1.89
CA ILE A 189 -1.22 29.89 2.66
C ILE A 189 -1.50 29.79 4.17
N LEU A 190 -2.68 29.32 4.56
CA LEU A 190 -3.02 29.12 5.96
C LEU A 190 -2.28 27.92 6.55
N PHE A 191 -2.06 26.85 5.76
CA PHE A 191 -1.19 25.76 6.18
C PHE A 191 0.22 26.28 6.44
N GLU A 192 0.77 27.03 5.49
CA GLU A 192 2.11 27.57 5.59
C GLU A 192 2.29 28.44 6.85
N LYS A 193 1.37 29.40 7.05
CA LYS A 193 1.37 30.28 8.21
C LYS A 193 1.30 29.51 9.53
N LEU A 194 0.40 28.53 9.63
CA LEU A 194 0.23 27.76 10.86
C LEU A 194 1.42 26.84 11.15
N ILE A 195 2.07 26.30 10.11
CA ILE A 195 3.28 25.50 10.27
C ILE A 195 4.46 26.38 10.69
N SER A 196 4.64 27.56 10.08
CA SER A 196 5.74 28.48 10.40
C SER A 196 5.63 29.05 11.82
N GLU A 197 4.40 29.35 12.27
CA GLU A 197 4.11 29.80 13.63
C GLU A 197 4.22 28.65 14.66
N SER A 198 4.24 27.39 14.20
CA SER A 198 4.23 26.25 15.10
C SER A 198 5.61 25.99 15.72
N LYS A 199 5.65 25.95 17.06
CA LYS A 199 6.81 25.46 17.82
C LYS A 199 7.11 23.97 17.57
N TYR A 200 6.25 23.26 16.82
CA TYR A 200 6.34 21.82 16.59
C TYR A 200 7.54 21.40 15.74
N LEU A 201 8.16 22.33 15.01
CA LEU A 201 9.35 22.07 14.19
C LEU A 201 10.65 21.90 15.00
N VAL A 202 10.58 22.02 16.33
CA VAL A 202 11.75 21.88 17.20
C VAL A 202 12.09 20.41 17.44
N ASP A 203 11.07 19.57 17.70
CA ASP A 203 11.28 18.20 18.16
C ASP A 203 11.42 17.21 16.99
N GLU A 204 12.46 16.38 17.04
CA GLU A 204 12.82 15.41 15.99
C GLU A 204 11.72 14.37 15.70
N ASP A 205 10.85 14.05 16.67
CA ASP A 205 9.73 13.11 16.51
C ASP A 205 8.64 13.63 15.54
N LYS A 206 8.53 14.95 15.38
CA LYS A 206 7.54 15.61 14.51
C LYS A 206 8.04 15.83 13.09
N TYR A 207 9.33 15.59 12.82
CA TYR A 207 9.96 15.93 11.54
C TYR A 207 9.31 15.24 10.35
N LEU A 208 8.85 13.99 10.51
CA LEU A 208 8.22 13.25 9.41
C LEU A 208 6.86 13.84 9.04
N GLY A 209 6.05 14.21 10.04
CA GLY A 209 4.76 14.87 9.82
C GLY A 209 4.93 16.23 9.16
N ALA A 210 5.86 17.03 9.69
CA ALA A 210 6.20 18.33 9.14
C ALA A 210 6.72 18.23 7.69
N TYR A 211 7.60 17.28 7.43
CA TYR A 211 8.16 17.06 6.10
C TYR A 211 7.10 16.66 5.07
N LYS A 212 6.13 15.81 5.44
CA LYS A 212 5.00 15.46 4.58
C LYS A 212 4.13 16.68 4.24
N LEU A 213 3.75 17.46 5.25
CA LEU A 213 2.96 18.68 5.06
C LEU A 213 3.67 19.70 4.17
N LEU A 214 4.95 19.96 4.44
CA LEU A 214 5.74 20.88 3.62
C LEU A 214 5.94 20.32 2.21
N THR A 215 6.15 19.01 2.03
CA THR A 215 6.24 18.41 0.69
C THR A 215 4.96 18.65 -0.11
N PHE A 216 3.80 18.50 0.52
CA PHE A 216 2.50 18.84 -0.07
C PHE A 216 2.45 20.32 -0.50
N LEU A 217 2.81 21.26 0.39
CA LEU A 217 2.84 22.69 0.05
C LEU A 217 3.83 22.99 -1.08
N ASN A 218 4.99 22.34 -1.09
CA ASN A 218 6.00 22.51 -2.13
C ASN A 218 5.48 22.05 -3.50
N LYS A 219 4.77 20.91 -3.55
CA LYS A 219 4.13 20.40 -4.79
C LYS A 219 3.14 21.40 -5.37
N HIS A 220 2.49 22.20 -4.52
CA HIS A 220 1.53 23.22 -4.89
C HIS A 220 2.10 24.65 -4.91
N ASN A 221 3.44 24.80 -4.94
CA ASN A 221 4.13 26.10 -4.95
C ASN A 221 3.67 27.07 -3.85
N SER A 222 3.32 26.54 -2.68
CA SER A 222 2.73 27.25 -1.54
C SER A 222 3.68 27.31 -0.34
N ILE A 223 5.00 27.23 -0.58
CA ILE A 223 6.02 27.49 0.45
C ILE A 223 6.70 28.82 0.15
N ASN A 224 6.77 29.68 1.15
CA ASN A 224 7.51 30.93 1.16
C ASN A 224 8.45 30.99 2.39
N GLU A 225 7.92 31.26 3.58
CA GLU A 225 8.68 31.40 4.84
C GLU A 225 9.32 30.08 5.30
N SER A 226 8.63 28.96 5.08
CA SER A 226 9.09 27.64 5.56
C SER A 226 10.11 26.96 4.63
N ILE A 227 10.63 27.65 3.60
CA ILE A 227 11.52 27.06 2.59
C ILE A 227 12.83 26.53 3.17
N VAL A 228 13.40 27.26 4.13
CA VAL A 228 14.65 26.86 4.80
C VAL A 228 14.41 25.61 5.63
N THR A 229 13.33 25.59 6.43
CA THR A 229 12.93 24.41 7.21
C THR A 229 12.67 23.20 6.33
N TYR A 230 11.94 23.37 5.22
CA TYR A 230 11.69 22.29 4.27
C TYR A 230 13.00 21.73 3.68
N SER A 231 13.95 22.60 3.30
CA SER A 231 15.27 22.20 2.82
C SER A 231 16.06 21.42 3.87
N GLN A 232 16.06 21.89 5.12
CA GLN A 232 16.70 21.20 6.25
C GLN A 232 16.10 19.80 6.49
N LEU A 233 14.77 19.68 6.52
CA LEU A 233 14.08 18.39 6.68
C LEU A 233 14.33 17.45 5.50
N LYS A 234 14.32 17.97 4.27
CA LYS A 234 14.66 17.19 3.06
C LYS A 234 16.07 16.61 3.14
N ASN A 235 17.04 17.44 3.54
CA ASN A 235 18.43 17.01 3.71
C ASN A 235 18.56 15.99 4.85
N TYR A 236 17.86 16.21 5.96
CA TYR A 236 17.80 15.29 7.09
C TYR A 236 17.32 13.89 6.67
N PHE A 237 16.20 13.77 5.95
CA PHE A 237 15.69 12.46 5.52
C PHE A 237 16.57 11.80 4.44
N SER A 238 17.17 12.60 3.56
CA SER A 238 18.18 12.12 2.61
C SER A 238 19.41 11.54 3.32
N LEU A 239 19.91 12.24 4.36
CA LEU A 239 21.03 11.77 5.17
C LEU A 239 20.68 10.52 5.97
N LYS A 240 19.47 10.44 6.54
CA LYS A 240 18.99 9.23 7.21
C LYS A 240 19.05 8.01 6.29
N GLN A 241 18.59 8.16 5.05
CA GLN A 241 18.62 7.08 4.06
C GLN A 241 20.06 6.68 3.69
N LYS A 242 20.93 7.67 3.42
CA LYS A 242 22.35 7.41 3.13
C LYS A 242 23.07 6.71 4.28
N LEU A 243 22.90 7.20 5.51
CA LEU A 243 23.47 6.61 6.72
C LEU A 243 23.00 5.16 6.94
N THR A 244 21.74 4.87 6.66
CA THR A 244 21.20 3.51 6.75
C THR A 244 21.89 2.60 5.72
N SER A 245 21.96 3.05 4.46
CA SER A 245 22.65 2.32 3.39
C SER A 245 24.13 2.06 3.70
N LEU A 246 24.84 3.05 4.24
CA LEU A 246 26.26 2.91 4.61
C LEU A 246 26.45 1.93 5.77
N ASN A 247 25.56 1.96 6.77
CA ASN A 247 25.58 0.97 7.87
C ASN A 247 25.37 -0.45 7.37
N ASP A 248 24.50 -0.65 6.38
CA ASP A 248 24.27 -1.98 5.80
C ASP A 248 25.48 -2.46 4.97
N GLN A 249 26.17 -1.52 4.30
CA GLN A 249 27.29 -1.82 3.42
C GLN A 249 28.62 -2.01 4.13
N VAL A 250 28.86 -1.34 5.28
CA VAL A 250 30.18 -1.27 5.94
C VAL A 250 30.82 -2.65 6.16
N PHE A 251 30.03 -3.69 6.42
CA PHE A 251 30.52 -5.05 6.64
C PHE A 251 31.02 -5.73 5.36
N PHE A 252 30.54 -5.32 4.19
CA PHE A 252 30.79 -5.97 2.91
C PHE A 252 31.78 -5.22 2.01
N VAL A 253 32.16 -3.98 2.35
CA VAL A 253 33.12 -3.15 1.57
C VAL A 253 34.44 -3.89 1.31
N GLU A 254 34.80 -4.08 0.04
CA GLU A 254 36.07 -4.70 -0.33
C GLU A 254 37.25 -3.73 -0.20
N LYS A 255 38.49 -4.23 -0.15
CA LYS A 255 39.70 -3.38 -0.01
C LYS A 255 39.78 -2.30 -1.10
N GLN A 256 39.38 -2.62 -2.33
CA GLN A 256 39.40 -1.71 -3.47
C GLN A 256 38.36 -0.58 -3.38
N GLU A 257 37.25 -0.80 -2.66
CA GLU A 257 36.14 0.15 -2.50
C GLU A 257 36.26 0.97 -1.21
N LEU A 258 37.21 0.62 -0.34
CA LEU A 258 37.39 1.23 0.96
C LEU A 258 37.62 2.74 0.88
N SER A 259 38.40 3.17 -0.11
CA SER A 259 38.70 4.57 -0.38
C SER A 259 37.41 5.38 -0.68
N SER A 260 36.60 4.92 -1.63
CA SER A 260 35.32 5.55 -1.96
C SER A 260 34.35 5.52 -0.80
N PHE A 261 34.30 4.42 -0.05
CA PHE A 261 33.43 4.30 1.11
C PHE A 261 33.78 5.29 2.22
N ILE A 262 35.07 5.45 2.52
CA ILE A 262 35.54 6.45 3.50
C ILE A 262 35.15 7.86 3.05
N SER A 263 35.28 8.15 1.76
CA SER A 263 34.87 9.45 1.19
C SER A 263 33.39 9.73 1.32
N GLU A 264 32.56 8.72 1.12
CA GLU A 264 31.12 8.84 1.36
C GLU A 264 30.80 9.08 2.84
N VAL A 265 31.48 8.39 3.76
CA VAL A 265 31.32 8.58 5.21
C VAL A 265 31.73 9.99 5.64
N TYR A 266 32.86 10.51 5.13
CA TYR A 266 33.29 11.89 5.39
C TYR A 266 32.27 12.91 4.88
N LYS A 267 31.81 12.75 3.63
CA LYS A 267 30.81 13.65 3.04
C LYS A 267 29.51 13.66 3.83
N VAL A 268 29.07 12.50 4.32
CA VAL A 268 27.91 12.41 5.23
C VAL A 268 28.19 13.14 6.54
N GLY A 269 29.42 13.08 7.08
CA GLY A 269 29.84 13.88 8.22
C GLY A 269 29.71 15.38 7.97
N GLU A 270 30.22 15.88 6.84
CA GLU A 270 30.11 17.31 6.47
C GLU A 270 28.64 17.74 6.27
N ASP A 271 27.84 16.92 5.58
CA ASP A 271 26.41 17.18 5.38
C ASP A 271 25.66 17.18 6.73
N LEU A 272 26.00 16.29 7.66
CA LEU A 272 25.44 16.26 9.01
C LEU A 272 25.80 17.50 9.81
N LYS A 273 27.06 17.95 9.74
CA LYS A 273 27.54 19.17 10.38
C LYS A 273 26.76 20.40 9.91
N ALA A 274 26.44 20.47 8.62
CA ALA A 274 25.70 21.58 8.00
C ALA A 274 24.22 21.68 8.42
N LEU A 275 23.60 20.62 8.96
CA LEU A 275 22.23 20.68 9.45
C LEU A 275 22.12 21.59 10.70
N THR A 276 21.15 22.50 10.70
CA THR A 276 20.93 23.43 11.84
C THR A 276 19.84 22.96 12.80
N ILE A 277 19.08 21.93 12.41
CA ILE A 277 18.01 21.32 13.19
C ILE A 277 18.53 20.23 14.15
N GLU A 278 17.69 19.80 15.08
CA GLU A 278 18.00 18.66 15.96
C GLU A 278 18.26 17.40 15.13
N LYS A 279 19.24 16.60 15.53
CA LYS A 279 19.73 15.48 14.71
C LYS A 279 20.24 14.30 15.54
N ASN A 280 19.61 14.07 16.69
CA ASN A 280 20.00 13.03 17.64
C ASN A 280 19.83 11.63 17.04
N LEU A 281 18.75 11.39 16.28
CA LEU A 281 18.57 10.12 15.56
C LEU A 281 19.69 9.90 14.55
N LEU A 282 20.06 10.93 13.77
CA LEU A 282 21.14 10.80 12.79
C LEU A 282 22.48 10.52 13.48
N TYR A 283 22.76 11.15 14.61
CA TYR A 283 23.93 10.86 15.44
C TYR A 283 23.92 9.40 15.94
N ASN A 284 22.77 8.89 16.37
CA ASN A 284 22.62 7.51 16.82
C ASN A 284 22.82 6.48 15.69
N ILE A 285 22.62 6.86 14.42
CA ILE A 285 22.90 6.02 13.25
C ILE A 285 24.35 6.18 12.78
N PHE A 286 24.92 7.38 12.89
CA PHE A 286 26.29 7.68 12.47
C PHE A 286 27.34 7.07 13.39
N LEU A 287 27.10 7.06 14.71
CA LEU A 287 28.06 6.50 15.67
C LEU A 287 28.35 4.99 15.44
N PRO A 288 27.34 4.10 15.26
CA PRO A 288 27.58 2.71 14.90
C PRO A 288 28.36 2.54 13.59
N LEU A 289 28.08 3.37 12.58
CA LEU A 289 28.79 3.35 11.30
C LEU A 289 30.29 3.62 11.50
N LEU A 290 30.63 4.67 12.24
CA LEU A 290 32.02 5.01 12.55
C LEU A 290 32.72 3.89 13.32
N LYS A 291 32.06 3.28 14.31
CA LYS A 291 32.60 2.14 15.07
C LYS A 291 32.87 0.93 14.18
N ALA A 292 31.92 0.59 13.30
CA ALA A 292 32.06 -0.53 12.38
C ALA A 292 33.20 -0.29 11.39
N LEU A 293 33.32 0.93 10.86
CA LEU A 293 34.41 1.32 9.97
C LEU A 293 35.76 1.27 10.70
N ASN A 294 35.87 1.84 11.90
CA ASN A 294 37.08 1.78 12.72
C ASN A 294 37.53 0.34 12.97
N SER A 295 36.62 -0.53 13.39
CA SER A 295 36.91 -1.96 13.60
C SER A 295 37.40 -2.65 12.32
N LYS A 296 36.85 -2.27 11.15
CA LYS A 296 37.31 -2.78 9.86
C LYS A 296 38.73 -2.32 9.54
N LEU A 297 39.02 -1.04 9.73
CA LEU A 297 40.34 -0.47 9.47
C LEU A 297 41.41 -0.96 10.42
N GLU A 298 41.07 -1.24 11.69
CA GLU A 298 42.00 -1.76 12.69
C GLU A 298 42.67 -3.07 12.22
N ASN A 299 41.91 -3.93 11.54
CA ASN A 299 42.37 -5.24 11.08
C ASN A 299 43.21 -5.21 9.79
N ILE A 300 43.35 -4.04 9.14
CA ILE A 300 44.14 -3.91 7.90
C ILE A 300 45.64 -3.89 8.24
N GLN A 301 46.39 -4.83 7.64
CA GLN A 301 47.83 -5.02 7.86
C GLN A 301 48.70 -4.65 6.66
N GLU A 302 48.09 -4.37 5.51
CA GLU A 302 48.77 -3.96 4.28
C GLU A 302 48.35 -2.56 3.85
N LYS A 303 49.20 -1.89 3.06
CA LYS A 303 48.86 -0.58 2.50
C LYS A 303 47.71 -0.73 1.50
N VAL A 304 46.59 -0.08 1.78
CA VAL A 304 45.41 0.02 0.90
C VAL A 304 45.29 1.48 0.45
N PRO A 305 44.82 1.76 -0.79
CA PRO A 305 44.48 3.11 -1.18
C PRO A 305 43.39 3.66 -0.25
N VAL A 306 43.70 4.75 0.45
CA VAL A 306 42.73 5.50 1.27
C VAL A 306 42.79 6.95 0.82
N VAL A 307 41.66 7.65 0.84
CA VAL A 307 41.61 9.10 0.54
C VAL A 307 42.17 9.88 1.73
N ASP A 308 43.02 10.87 1.45
CA ASP A 308 43.51 11.86 2.45
C ASP A 308 42.43 12.93 2.69
N GLU A 309 41.29 12.50 3.22
CA GLU A 309 40.29 13.42 3.74
C GLU A 309 40.63 13.76 5.18
N ASN A 310 40.63 15.05 5.48
CA ASN A 310 40.97 15.53 6.81
C ASN A 310 39.75 15.43 7.74
N PHE A 311 39.55 14.26 8.36
CA PHE A 311 38.51 14.02 9.35
C PHE A 311 38.69 14.88 10.62
N GLU A 312 39.86 15.50 10.85
CA GLU A 312 40.02 16.46 11.94
C GLU A 312 39.13 17.69 11.74
N ASN A 313 38.80 18.08 10.51
CA ASN A 313 37.86 19.18 10.23
C ASN A 313 36.42 18.87 10.69
N LEU A 314 36.10 17.59 10.88
CA LEU A 314 34.84 17.13 11.46
C LEU A 314 34.92 17.00 12.99
N SER A 315 36.12 16.79 13.54
CA SER A 315 36.33 16.75 14.97
C SER A 315 35.85 18.08 15.60
N PHE A 316 35.21 18.01 16.76
CA PHE A 316 34.55 19.12 17.48
C PHE A 316 33.17 19.55 16.95
N SER A 317 32.71 19.05 15.80
CA SER A 317 31.37 19.39 15.29
C SER A 317 30.25 18.51 15.88
N PHE A 318 30.60 17.48 16.65
CA PHE A 318 29.68 16.48 17.18
C PHE A 318 29.79 16.30 18.69
N ASN A 319 29.01 15.39 19.26
CA ASN A 319 29.15 14.99 20.66
C ASN A 319 30.49 14.25 20.92
N GLU A 320 30.86 14.12 22.19
CA GLU A 320 32.15 13.54 22.61
C GLU A 320 32.39 12.13 22.05
N GLN A 321 31.36 11.29 22.01
CA GLN A 321 31.48 9.91 21.53
C GLN A 321 31.77 9.84 20.02
N ILE A 322 31.05 10.64 19.21
CA ILE A 322 31.27 10.71 17.77
C ILE A 322 32.64 11.32 17.48
N ASN A 323 33.02 12.40 18.16
CA ASN A 323 34.33 13.03 17.98
C ASN A 323 35.47 12.04 18.29
N ALA A 324 35.34 11.22 19.35
CA ALA A 324 36.33 10.21 19.68
C ALA A 324 36.48 9.16 18.57
N GLU A 325 35.38 8.70 17.98
CA GLU A 325 35.42 7.74 16.86
C GLU A 325 35.95 8.36 15.56
N ILE A 326 35.68 9.66 15.29
CA ILE A 326 36.25 10.41 14.18
C ILE A 326 37.77 10.52 14.31
N LEU A 327 38.28 10.84 15.50
CA LEU A 327 39.72 10.92 15.76
C LEU A 327 40.40 9.55 15.62
N LYS A 328 39.76 8.48 16.10
CA LYS A 328 40.23 7.09 15.86
C LYS A 328 40.30 6.77 14.37
N LEU A 329 39.29 7.17 13.60
CA LEU A 329 39.23 6.97 12.17
C LEU A 329 40.41 7.64 11.47
N GLN A 330 40.67 8.92 11.78
CA GLN A 330 41.85 9.63 11.26
C GLN A 330 43.15 8.90 11.60
N MET A 331 43.33 8.46 12.84
CA MET A 331 44.54 7.71 13.25
C MET A 331 44.70 6.41 12.46
N HIS A 332 43.61 5.65 12.23
CA HIS A 332 43.66 4.42 11.46
C HIS A 332 43.96 4.67 9.98
N ILE A 333 43.40 5.72 9.38
CA ILE A 333 43.68 6.13 8.01
C ILE A 333 45.18 6.46 7.85
N THR A 334 45.71 7.35 8.70
CA THR A 334 47.13 7.72 8.68
C THR A 334 48.03 6.51 8.95
N ARG A 335 47.62 5.57 9.81
CA ARG A 335 48.36 4.31 10.03
C ARG A 335 48.44 3.49 8.74
N ILE A 336 47.32 3.30 8.05
CA ILE A 336 47.24 2.47 6.82
C ILE A 336 48.07 3.10 5.69
N GLU A 337 48.05 4.42 5.54
CA GLU A 337 48.87 5.13 4.55
C GLU A 337 50.38 4.92 4.75
N ASN A 338 50.78 4.79 6.02
CA ASN A 338 52.16 4.58 6.44
C ASN A 338 52.56 3.09 6.52
N LEU A 339 51.67 2.14 6.21
CA LEU A 339 52.02 0.73 6.15
C LEU A 339 52.99 0.45 4.98
N PRO A 340 53.90 -0.53 5.13
CA PRO A 340 54.79 -0.93 4.05
C PRO A 340 53.98 -1.47 2.87
N ILE A 341 54.38 -1.08 1.67
CA ILE A 341 53.91 -1.76 0.45
C ILE A 341 54.48 -3.17 0.52
N VAL A 342 53.62 -4.20 0.53
CA VAL A 342 54.08 -5.57 0.32
C VAL A 342 54.58 -5.64 -1.13
N VAL A 343 55.89 -5.46 -1.30
CA VAL A 343 56.58 -5.83 -2.53
C VAL A 343 56.81 -7.33 -2.41
N GLU A 344 56.07 -8.14 -3.18
CA GLU A 344 56.45 -9.52 -3.39
C GLU A 344 57.89 -9.54 -3.92
N SER A 345 58.85 -9.91 -3.07
CA SER A 345 60.24 -10.07 -3.50
C SER A 345 60.35 -11.38 -4.25
N ASP A 346 60.61 -11.28 -5.55
CA ASP A 346 61.05 -12.37 -6.41
C ASP A 346 62.19 -13.18 -5.73
N LYS A 347 61.86 -14.38 -5.25
CA LYS A 347 62.80 -15.50 -5.21
C LYS A 347 62.40 -16.48 -6.30
N ALA A 348 62.97 -16.26 -7.47
CA ALA A 348 62.93 -17.20 -8.58
C ALA A 348 63.49 -18.56 -8.14
N THR A 349 62.61 -19.57 -8.11
CA THR A 349 63.00 -20.93 -8.47
C THR A 349 62.37 -21.20 -9.83
N LEU A 350 63.19 -21.68 -10.75
CA LEU A 350 62.96 -21.80 -12.19
C LEU A 350 61.61 -22.44 -12.58
N VAL A 351 60.80 -21.62 -13.25
CA VAL A 351 59.93 -21.89 -14.42
C VAL A 351 59.35 -23.31 -14.56
N GLU A 352 58.05 -23.43 -14.24
CA GLU A 352 57.04 -23.79 -15.25
C GLU A 352 55.96 -22.69 -15.26
N GLN A 353 55.57 -22.28 -16.46
CA GLN A 353 54.66 -21.16 -16.74
C GLN A 353 53.18 -21.60 -16.64
N PRO A 354 52.25 -20.63 -16.67
CA PRO A 354 51.40 -20.23 -15.58
C PRO A 354 50.16 -21.13 -15.45
N THR A 355 49.90 -21.68 -14.27
CA THR A 355 48.57 -22.28 -14.04
C THR A 355 47.63 -21.20 -13.53
N ASP A 356 47.04 -20.52 -14.51
CA ASP A 356 45.64 -20.16 -14.75
C ASP A 356 44.59 -20.96 -13.93
N SER A 357 44.85 -21.18 -12.64
CA SER A 357 44.27 -22.25 -11.83
C SER A 357 43.70 -21.76 -10.51
N GLN A 358 44.12 -20.62 -9.95
CA GLN A 358 43.50 -20.08 -8.73
C GLN A 358 42.31 -19.16 -9.03
N GLU A 359 42.44 -18.23 -9.98
CA GLU A 359 41.30 -17.45 -10.48
C GLU A 359 40.30 -18.35 -11.25
N ALA A 360 40.82 -19.29 -12.05
CA ALA A 360 39.99 -20.32 -12.67
C ALA A 360 39.44 -21.33 -11.65
N SER A 361 40.10 -21.58 -10.52
CA SER A 361 39.56 -22.42 -9.43
C SER A 361 38.45 -21.71 -8.71
N ALA A 362 38.61 -20.45 -8.29
CA ALA A 362 37.56 -19.68 -7.65
C ALA A 362 36.35 -19.48 -8.57
N ARG A 363 36.59 -19.20 -9.86
CA ARG A 363 35.54 -19.11 -10.88
C ARG A 363 34.91 -20.47 -11.16
N ARG A 364 35.67 -21.57 -11.19
CA ARG A 364 35.12 -22.94 -11.30
C ARG A 364 34.33 -23.32 -10.05
N ILE A 365 34.80 -23.01 -8.84
CA ILE A 365 34.12 -23.28 -7.57
C ILE A 365 32.82 -22.49 -7.50
N PHE A 366 32.84 -21.21 -7.89
CA PHE A 366 31.63 -20.39 -7.98
C PHE A 366 30.67 -20.94 -9.04
N VAL A 367 31.16 -21.33 -10.22
CA VAL A 367 30.35 -21.97 -11.26
C VAL A 367 29.78 -23.32 -10.81
N TYR A 368 30.56 -24.14 -10.09
CA TYR A 368 30.09 -25.40 -9.50
C TYR A 368 29.09 -25.17 -8.38
N PHE A 369 29.26 -24.13 -7.57
CA PHE A 369 28.31 -23.72 -6.54
C PHE A 369 27.00 -23.25 -7.17
N LEU A 370 27.06 -22.43 -8.22
CA LEU A 370 25.90 -21.93 -8.97
C LEU A 370 25.19 -23.07 -9.72
N LEU A 371 25.94 -23.99 -10.32
CA LEU A 371 25.42 -25.23 -10.93
C LEU A 371 24.80 -26.16 -9.89
N SER A 372 25.33 -26.21 -8.67
CA SER A 372 24.76 -27.02 -7.57
C SER A 372 23.45 -26.42 -7.06
N ILE A 373 23.37 -25.09 -6.93
CA ILE A 373 22.12 -24.39 -6.61
C ILE A 373 21.10 -24.62 -7.73
N LEU A 374 21.49 -24.44 -8.99
CA LEU A 374 20.60 -24.65 -10.14
C LEU A 374 20.12 -26.11 -10.22
N GLY A 375 21.02 -27.07 -10.00
CA GLY A 375 20.69 -28.50 -9.91
C GLY A 375 19.71 -28.78 -8.78
N THR A 376 19.89 -28.15 -7.61
CA THR A 376 18.96 -28.28 -6.49
C THR A 376 17.58 -27.70 -6.83
N PHE A 377 17.53 -26.53 -7.47
CA PHE A 377 16.28 -25.95 -7.97
C PHE A 377 15.58 -26.85 -8.99
N ILE A 378 16.33 -27.47 -9.91
CA ILE A 378 15.80 -28.45 -10.88
C ILE A 378 15.25 -29.67 -10.15
N VAL A 379 15.95 -30.21 -9.14
CA VAL A 379 15.47 -31.35 -8.36
C VAL A 379 14.21 -31.00 -7.58
N ILE A 380 14.15 -29.81 -6.96
CA ILE A 380 12.94 -29.31 -6.28
C ILE A 380 11.80 -29.16 -7.29
N PHE A 381 12.07 -28.58 -8.46
CA PHE A 381 11.07 -28.41 -9.50
C PHE A 381 10.52 -29.76 -10.01
N LEU A 382 11.41 -30.72 -10.29
CA LEU A 382 11.05 -32.09 -10.66
C LEU A 382 10.28 -32.80 -9.53
N TYR A 383 10.62 -32.55 -8.28
CA TYR A 383 9.91 -33.10 -7.12
C TYR A 383 8.47 -32.56 -7.00
N PHE A 384 8.23 -31.31 -7.39
CA PHE A 384 6.88 -30.75 -7.50
C PHE A 384 6.12 -31.35 -8.70
N GLU A 385 6.80 -31.55 -9.83
CA GLU A 385 6.20 -32.07 -11.07
C GLU A 385 5.85 -33.57 -10.99
N LEU A 386 6.67 -34.37 -10.33
CA LEU A 386 6.50 -35.83 -10.18
C LEU A 386 5.51 -36.19 -9.05
N TYR A 387 5.45 -35.38 -7.99
CA TYR A 387 4.62 -35.63 -6.82
C TYR A 387 3.77 -34.40 -6.45
N PRO A 388 2.78 -34.02 -7.30
CA PRO A 388 1.87 -32.93 -6.97
C PRO A 388 1.04 -33.29 -5.73
N SER A 389 0.78 -32.29 -4.87
CA SER A 389 -0.06 -32.44 -3.69
C SER A 389 -0.73 -31.11 -3.35
N TYR A 390 -1.84 -31.18 -2.60
CA TYR A 390 -2.61 -30.00 -2.19
C TYR A 390 -1.77 -28.94 -1.50
N SER A 391 -0.93 -29.33 -0.54
CA SER A 391 -0.09 -28.40 0.22
C SER A 391 0.95 -27.72 -0.66
N LYS A 392 1.56 -28.45 -1.61
CA LYS A 392 2.54 -27.89 -2.55
C LYS A 392 1.91 -26.88 -3.51
N ILE A 393 0.72 -27.18 -4.03
CA ILE A 393 0.00 -26.27 -4.92
C ILE A 393 -0.45 -25.02 -4.15
N ASN A 394 -0.93 -25.19 -2.92
CA ASN A 394 -1.30 -24.05 -2.07
C ASN A 394 -0.10 -23.14 -1.76
N PHE A 395 1.07 -23.73 -1.52
CA PHE A 395 2.32 -22.98 -1.37
C PHE A 395 2.68 -22.17 -2.63
N LEU A 396 2.54 -22.76 -3.82
CA LEU A 396 2.73 -22.03 -5.09
C LEU A 396 1.71 -20.88 -5.28
N CYS A 397 0.47 -21.08 -4.85
CA CYS A 397 -0.55 -20.01 -4.85
C CYS A 397 -0.15 -18.84 -3.92
N THR A 398 0.38 -19.12 -2.73
CA THR A 398 0.87 -18.08 -1.80
C THR A 398 2.02 -17.27 -2.40
N LEU A 399 2.89 -17.90 -3.19
CA LEU A 399 3.96 -17.23 -3.93
C LEU A 399 3.50 -16.54 -5.23
N LYS A 400 2.19 -16.46 -5.48
CA LYS A 400 1.58 -15.89 -6.71
C LYS A 400 1.96 -16.60 -8.02
N LEU A 401 2.40 -17.87 -7.97
CA LEU A 401 2.74 -18.69 -9.16
C LEU A 401 1.51 -19.41 -9.74
N GLY A 402 0.43 -18.67 -10.00
CA GLY A 402 -0.88 -19.25 -10.35
C GLY A 402 -0.90 -20.14 -11.59
N ARG A 403 -0.13 -19.81 -12.64
CA ARG A 403 -0.08 -20.61 -13.88
C ARG A 403 0.53 -22.00 -13.66
N TYR A 404 1.59 -22.11 -12.86
CA TYR A 404 2.24 -23.38 -12.55
C TYR A 404 1.43 -24.20 -11.53
N ALA A 405 0.84 -23.53 -10.54
CA ALA A 405 -0.11 -24.14 -9.61
C ALA A 405 -1.31 -24.78 -10.35
N ALA A 406 -1.86 -24.10 -11.36
CA ALA A 406 -2.98 -24.62 -12.15
C ALA A 406 -2.60 -25.88 -12.93
N HIS A 407 -1.42 -25.90 -13.56
CA HIS A 407 -0.89 -27.09 -14.25
C HIS A 407 -0.75 -28.31 -13.33
N LEU A 408 -0.23 -28.11 -12.11
CA LEU A 408 -0.12 -29.21 -11.13
C LEU A 408 -1.49 -29.64 -10.58
N ALA A 409 -2.45 -28.72 -10.44
CA ALA A 409 -3.82 -29.03 -10.03
C ALA A 409 -4.57 -29.83 -11.11
N GLU A 410 -4.40 -29.48 -12.38
CA GLU A 410 -4.95 -30.24 -13.52
C GLU A 410 -4.42 -31.69 -13.52
N LYS A 411 -3.13 -31.90 -13.20
CA LYS A 411 -2.57 -33.25 -13.04
C LYS A 411 -3.20 -34.05 -11.88
N LEU A 412 -3.55 -33.40 -10.77
CA LEU A 412 -4.26 -34.08 -9.68
C LEU A 412 -5.66 -34.52 -10.11
N ILE A 413 -6.37 -33.68 -10.88
CA ILE A 413 -7.69 -33.99 -11.42
C ILE A 413 -7.60 -35.15 -12.43
N LEU A 414 -6.58 -35.18 -13.28
CA LEU A 414 -6.37 -36.29 -14.21
C LEU A 414 -6.14 -37.63 -13.48
N LYS A 415 -5.52 -37.60 -12.30
CA LYS A 415 -5.31 -38.79 -11.47
C LYS A 415 -6.57 -39.22 -10.71
N ASN A 416 -7.37 -38.27 -10.24
CA ASN A 416 -8.65 -38.54 -9.59
C ASN A 416 -9.73 -37.50 -9.99
N PRO A 417 -10.52 -37.79 -11.04
CA PRO A 417 -11.52 -36.85 -11.57
C PRO A 417 -12.73 -36.60 -10.66
N GLU A 418 -12.93 -37.38 -9.61
CA GLU A 418 -14.06 -37.22 -8.68
C GLU A 418 -13.65 -36.51 -7.37
N ASP A 419 -12.38 -36.15 -7.20
CA ASP A 419 -11.92 -35.46 -6.00
C ASP A 419 -12.29 -33.97 -6.02
N TYR A 420 -13.30 -33.60 -5.23
CA TYR A 420 -13.73 -32.21 -5.12
C TYR A 420 -12.60 -31.28 -4.63
N LYS A 421 -11.64 -31.75 -3.83
CA LYS A 421 -10.51 -30.94 -3.34
C LYS A 421 -9.55 -30.58 -4.47
N ALA A 422 -9.41 -31.45 -5.47
CA ALA A 422 -8.64 -31.20 -6.69
C ALA A 422 -9.23 -30.04 -7.51
N PHE A 423 -10.56 -29.97 -7.61
CA PHE A 423 -11.23 -28.84 -8.25
C PHE A 423 -11.20 -27.55 -7.43
N LEU A 424 -11.25 -27.62 -6.10
CA LEU A 424 -11.07 -26.45 -5.23
C LEU A 424 -9.67 -25.83 -5.39
N ILE A 425 -8.62 -26.66 -5.37
CA ILE A 425 -7.25 -26.14 -5.52
C ILE A 425 -6.98 -25.64 -6.95
N LEU A 426 -7.60 -26.24 -7.96
CA LEU A 426 -7.57 -25.73 -9.34
C LEU A 426 -8.23 -24.34 -9.44
N ALA A 427 -9.41 -24.17 -8.82
CA ALA A 427 -10.14 -22.91 -8.83
C ALA A 427 -9.33 -21.77 -8.19
N LYS A 428 -8.72 -22.04 -7.03
CA LYS A 428 -7.79 -21.11 -6.37
C LYS A 428 -6.56 -20.80 -7.23
N SER A 429 -6.03 -21.80 -7.95
CA SER A 429 -4.90 -21.60 -8.86
C SER A 429 -5.25 -20.68 -10.03
N TYR A 430 -6.45 -20.82 -10.60
CA TYR A 430 -6.94 -19.92 -11.65
C TYR A 430 -7.23 -18.50 -11.16
N GLU A 431 -7.68 -18.34 -9.92
CA GLU A 431 -7.87 -17.04 -9.27
C GLU A 431 -6.53 -16.30 -9.16
N VAL A 432 -5.49 -16.96 -8.63
CA VAL A 432 -4.12 -16.41 -8.56
C VAL A 432 -3.53 -16.14 -9.96
N ALA A 433 -3.94 -16.91 -10.98
CA ALA A 433 -3.51 -16.71 -12.36
C ALA A 433 -4.29 -15.61 -13.11
N GLY A 434 -5.30 -14.98 -12.49
CA GLY A 434 -6.17 -13.97 -13.11
C GLY A 434 -7.20 -14.52 -14.11
N LYS A 435 -7.45 -15.83 -14.12
CA LYS A 435 -8.42 -16.51 -15.00
C LYS A 435 -9.77 -16.75 -14.29
N TYR A 436 -10.46 -15.67 -13.95
CA TYR A 436 -11.66 -15.72 -13.09
C TYR A 436 -12.80 -16.57 -13.65
N ASN A 437 -13.07 -16.54 -14.95
CA ASN A 437 -14.11 -17.38 -15.58
C ASN A 437 -13.81 -18.88 -15.44
N ALA A 438 -12.54 -19.28 -15.56
CA ALA A 438 -12.12 -20.67 -15.37
C ALA A 438 -12.16 -21.07 -13.89
N SER A 439 -11.81 -20.15 -12.98
CA SER A 439 -11.93 -20.33 -11.53
C SER A 439 -13.38 -20.59 -11.10
N ILE A 440 -14.33 -19.77 -11.56
CA ILE A 440 -15.76 -19.91 -11.26
C ILE A 440 -16.30 -21.26 -11.75
N ASN A 441 -15.91 -21.68 -12.95
CA ASN A 441 -16.32 -22.99 -13.49
C ASN A 441 -15.74 -24.14 -12.67
N ALA A 442 -14.48 -24.05 -12.24
CA ALA A 442 -13.86 -25.06 -11.38
C ALA A 442 -14.50 -25.13 -9.98
N TYR A 443 -14.87 -23.99 -9.38
CA TYR A 443 -15.62 -23.95 -8.11
C TYR A 443 -17.00 -24.59 -8.25
N LYS A 444 -17.74 -24.29 -9.33
CA LYS A 444 -19.04 -24.93 -9.61
C LYS A 444 -18.91 -26.45 -9.72
N THR A 445 -17.88 -26.95 -10.38
CA THR A 445 -17.62 -28.40 -10.49
C THR A 445 -17.25 -29.00 -9.13
N ALA A 446 -16.43 -28.32 -8.33
CA ALA A 446 -16.09 -28.77 -6.98
C ALA A 446 -17.32 -28.92 -6.08
N LEU A 447 -18.25 -27.95 -6.13
CA LEU A 447 -19.50 -28.00 -5.36
C LEU A 447 -20.38 -29.18 -5.79
N LYS A 448 -20.57 -29.36 -7.10
CA LYS A 448 -21.34 -30.50 -7.65
C LYS A 448 -20.78 -31.85 -7.22
N LEU A 449 -19.45 -32.00 -7.22
CA LEU A 449 -18.80 -33.25 -6.78
C LEU A 449 -18.95 -33.45 -5.27
N LYS A 450 -18.79 -32.40 -4.45
CA LYS A 450 -18.97 -32.45 -3.00
C LYS A 450 -20.40 -32.87 -2.59
N ASP A 451 -21.40 -32.37 -3.31
CA ASP A 451 -22.80 -32.70 -3.03
C ASP A 451 -23.12 -34.15 -3.43
N LYS A 452 -22.57 -34.63 -4.56
CA LYS A 452 -22.68 -36.03 -5.01
C LYS A 452 -21.99 -37.02 -4.05
N THR A 453 -20.89 -36.63 -3.39
CA THR A 453 -20.21 -37.47 -2.39
C THR A 453 -21.01 -37.59 -1.08
N LYS A 454 -21.86 -36.60 -0.76
CA LYS A 454 -22.72 -36.62 0.44
C LYS A 454 -24.00 -37.43 0.28
N GLU A 455 -24.46 -37.65 -0.94
CA GLU A 455 -25.66 -38.47 -1.24
C GLU A 455 -25.34 -39.98 -1.38
N GLY A 456 -24.05 -40.35 -1.40
CA GLY A 456 -23.56 -41.72 -1.49
C GLY A 456 -22.99 -42.31 -0.19
N GLU A 457 -23.02 -41.54 0.90
CA GLU A 457 -22.81 -42.00 2.29
C GLU A 457 -24.18 -42.20 2.96
#